data_AF-A0A7V9DQE3-F1
#
_entry.id   AF-A0A7V9DQE3-F1
#
_cell.length_a   1.000
_cell.length_b   1.000
_cell.length_c   1.000
_cell.angle_alpha   90.00
_cell.angle_beta   90.00
_cell.angle_gamma   90.00
#
_symmetry.space_group_name_H-M   'P 1'
#
loop_
_entity.id
_entity.type
_entity.pdbx_description
1 polymer ?
#
loop_
_entity_poly.entity_id
_entity_poly.type
_entity_poly.pdbx_seq_one_letter_code
_entity_poly.pdbx_strand_id
1 'polypeptide(L)'
;MADCEKALRELDTFLDGELSDATRTAIHDHLDGCPDCLSAFDFHAELKSVIAQKCQNDEMPPGLLSRLEQCLHTELAPGGDGSA
;
A
#
# COMPACT_ATOMS: atom_id res chain seq x y z
N MET A 1 -16.71 -0.66 -16.89
CA MET A 1 -15.50 -1.49 -17.04
C MET A 1 -14.25 -0.67 -16.71
N ALA A 2 -13.99 0.47 -17.36
CA ALA A 2 -12.82 1.31 -17.05
C ALA A 2 -12.73 1.79 -15.58
N ASP A 3 -13.86 2.08 -14.92
CA ASP A 3 -13.88 2.43 -13.49
C ASP A 3 -13.48 1.28 -12.57
N CYS A 4 -13.80 0.03 -12.93
CA CYS A 4 -13.44 -1.16 -12.14
C CYS A 4 -11.93 -1.40 -12.17
N GLU A 5 -11.32 -1.31 -13.36
CA GLU A 5 -9.86 -1.46 -13.51
C GLU A 5 -9.11 -0.34 -12.78
N LYS A 6 -9.63 0.88 -12.83
CA LYS A 6 -9.07 2.02 -12.09
C LYS A 6 -9.21 1.82 -10.57
N ALA A 7 -10.37 1.39 -10.09
CA ALA A 7 -10.62 1.10 -8.68
C ALA A 7 -9.69 -0.02 -8.17
N LEU A 8 -9.47 -1.07 -8.97
CA LEU A 8 -8.55 -2.16 -8.63
C LEU A 8 -7.09 -1.72 -8.60
N ARG A 9 -6.68 -0.82 -9.52
CA ARG A 9 -5.30 -0.31 -9.56
C ARG A 9 -5.00 0.61 -8.39
N GLU A 10 -5.95 1.46 -8.02
CA GLU A 10 -5.82 2.43 -6.93
C GLU A 10 -6.23 1.84 -5.57
N LEU A 11 -6.59 0.56 -5.52
CA LEU A 11 -7.12 -0.14 -4.34
C LEU A 11 -6.11 -0.17 -3.19
N ASP A 12 -4.84 -0.43 -3.50
CA ASP A 12 -3.77 -0.52 -2.50
C ASP A 12 -3.50 0.84 -1.86
N THR A 13 -3.40 1.89 -2.68
CA THR A 13 -3.28 3.30 -2.27
C THR A 13 -4.50 3.78 -1.48
N PHE A 14 -5.69 3.32 -1.86
CA PHE A 14 -6.94 3.58 -1.13
C PHE A 14 -6.90 2.95 0.27
N LEU A 15 -6.42 1.71 0.37
CA LEU A 15 -6.28 0.99 1.64
C LEU A 15 -5.17 1.55 2.52
N ASP A 16 -4.13 2.14 1.93
CA ASP A 16 -3.08 2.86 2.67
C ASP A 16 -3.51 4.25 3.14
N GLY A 17 -4.59 4.79 2.56
CA GLY A 17 -5.08 6.14 2.89
C GLY A 17 -4.29 7.26 2.21
N GLU A 18 -3.49 6.93 1.20
CA GLU A 18 -2.65 7.87 0.44
C GLU A 18 -3.41 8.57 -0.70
N LEU A 19 -4.67 8.20 -0.94
CA LEU A 19 -5.52 8.86 -1.94
C LEU A 19 -6.14 10.15 -1.41
N SER A 20 -6.27 11.13 -2.31
CA SER A 20 -7.04 12.35 -2.03
C SER A 20 -8.52 12.05 -1.77
N ASP A 21 -9.16 12.86 -0.92
CA ASP A 21 -10.55 12.67 -0.49
C ASP A 21 -11.56 12.59 -1.64
N ALA A 22 -11.31 13.34 -2.73
CA ALA A 22 -12.12 13.31 -3.94
C ALA A 22 -12.07 11.94 -4.65
N THR A 23 -10.87 11.36 -4.79
CA THR A 23 -10.69 10.03 -5.40
C THR A 23 -11.25 8.94 -4.50
N ARG A 24 -11.08 9.08 -3.19
CA ARG A 24 -11.67 8.18 -2.19
C ARG A 24 -13.19 8.11 -2.33
N THR A 25 -13.84 9.26 -2.47
CA THR A 25 -15.30 9.34 -2.62
C THR A 25 -15.76 8.69 -3.92
N ALA A 26 -15.05 8.92 -5.03
CA ALA A 26 -15.38 8.30 -6.32
C ALA A 26 -15.25 6.77 -6.30
N ILE A 27 -14.21 6.23 -5.64
CA ILE A 27 -14.06 4.79 -5.45
C ILE A 27 -15.20 4.25 -4.57
N HIS A 28 -15.55 4.96 -3.50
CA HIS A 28 -16.62 4.51 -2.60
C HIS A 28 -17.99 4.45 -3.30
N ASP A 29 -18.31 5.46 -4.12
CA ASP A 29 -19.50 5.47 -4.98
C ASP A 29 -19.49 4.27 -5.97
N HIS A 30 -18.33 3.96 -6.54
CA HIS A 30 -18.18 2.80 -7.41
C HIS A 30 -18.41 1.46 -6.67
N LEU A 31 -17.89 1.33 -5.45
CA LEU A 31 -18.05 0.13 -4.63
C LEU A 31 -19.52 -0.09 -4.21
N ASP A 32 -20.28 0.98 -3.99
CA ASP A 32 -21.73 0.92 -3.74
C ASP A 32 -22.49 0.40 -4.98
N GLY A 33 -22.09 0.84 -6.18
CA GLY A 33 -22.69 0.43 -7.44
C GLY A 33 -22.18 -0.89 -8.04
N CYS A 34 -21.08 -1.46 -7.53
CA CYS A 34 -20.42 -2.62 -8.11
C CYS A 34 -20.01 -3.68 -7.06
N PRO A 35 -20.82 -4.74 -6.88
CA PRO A 35 -20.55 -5.77 -5.87
C PRO A 35 -19.30 -6.61 -6.15
N ASP A 36 -18.88 -6.72 -7.42
CA ASP A 36 -17.66 -7.44 -7.82
C ASP A 36 -16.40 -6.73 -7.30
N CYS A 37 -16.34 -5.41 -7.49
CA CYS A 37 -15.26 -4.58 -6.96
C CYS A 37 -15.31 -4.50 -5.43
N LEU A 38 -16.49 -4.49 -4.82
CA LEU A 38 -16.64 -4.55 -3.37
C LEU A 38 -16.06 -5.83 -2.78
N SER A 39 -16.34 -6.99 -3.41
CA SER A 39 -15.77 -8.28 -3.00
C SER A 39 -14.24 -8.29 -3.10
N ALA A 40 -13.69 -7.76 -4.19
CA ALA A 40 -12.24 -7.65 -4.38
C ALA A 40 -11.58 -6.73 -3.35
N PHE A 41 -12.25 -5.62 -3.01
CA PHE A 41 -11.83 -4.69 -1.96
C PHE A 41 -11.79 -5.35 -0.59
N ASP A 42 -12.88 -6.02 -0.20
CA ASP A 42 -13.01 -6.67 1.10
C ASP A 42 -11.93 -7.73 1.30
N PHE A 43 -11.68 -8.55 0.28
CA PHE A 43 -10.59 -9.52 0.28
C PHE A 43 -9.21 -8.87 0.45
N HIS A 44 -8.93 -7.79 -0.28
CA HIS A 44 -7.65 -7.09 -0.15
C HIS A 44 -7.48 -6.44 1.23
N ALA A 45 -8.55 -5.85 1.79
CA ALA A 45 -8.54 -5.26 3.11
C ALA A 45 -8.28 -6.31 4.20
N GLU A 46 -8.96 -7.45 4.13
CA GLU A 46 -8.76 -8.58 5.04
C GLU A 46 -7.32 -9.12 4.92
N LEU A 47 -6.84 -9.33 3.69
CA LEU A 47 -5.48 -9.80 3.44
C LEU A 47 -4.43 -8.83 4.03
N LYS A 48 -4.57 -7.53 3.79
CA LYS A 48 -3.67 -6.49 4.34
C LYS A 48 -3.72 -6.49 5.87
N SER A 49 -4.91 -6.63 6.47
CA SER A 49 -5.07 -6.74 7.92
C SER A 49 -4.40 -8.00 8.49
N VAL A 50 -4.54 -9.15 7.83
CA VAL A 50 -3.90 -10.41 8.25
C VAL A 50 -2.38 -10.31 8.14
N ILE A 51 -1.86 -9.73 7.06
CA ILE A 51 -0.43 -9.49 6.87
C ILE A 51 0.09 -8.54 7.94
N ALA A 52 -0.61 -7.43 8.19
CA ALA A 52 -0.24 -6.48 9.24
C ALA A 52 -0.23 -7.16 10.63
N GLN A 53 -1.27 -7.93 10.95
CA GLN A 53 -1.36 -8.68 12.20
C GLN A 53 -0.22 -9.69 12.33
N LYS A 54 0.12 -10.41 11.26
CA LYS A 54 1.25 -11.35 11.26
C LYS A 54 2.59 -10.63 11.39
N CYS A 55 2.82 -9.53 10.68
CA CYS A 55 4.03 -8.72 10.85
C CYS A 55 4.14 -8.09 12.26
N GLN A 56 3.03 -7.88 12.95
CA GLN A 56 3.00 -7.39 14.33
C GLN A 56 3.17 -8.50 15.38
N ASN A 57 2.74 -9.73 15.09
CA ASN A 57 2.78 -10.87 16.03
C ASN A 57 3.98 -11.80 15.84
N ASP A 58 4.48 -11.93 14.61
CA ASP A 58 5.74 -12.62 14.33
C ASP A 58 6.86 -11.67 14.77
N GLU A 59 7.69 -12.11 15.71
CA GLU A 59 8.83 -11.34 16.21
C GLU A 59 9.62 -10.80 15.02
N MET A 60 9.56 -9.48 14.80
CA MET A 60 10.27 -8.83 13.71
C MET A 60 11.73 -9.28 13.76
N PRO A 61 12.27 -9.90 12.69
CA PRO A 61 13.55 -10.56 12.78
C PRO A 61 14.61 -9.56 13.24
N PRO A 62 15.40 -9.89 14.26
CA PRO A 62 16.36 -8.97 14.83
C PRO A 62 17.35 -8.54 13.75
N GLY A 63 17.46 -7.23 13.52
CA GLY A 63 18.30 -6.64 12.48
C GLY A 63 17.59 -6.26 11.18
N LEU A 64 16.29 -6.54 11.02
CA LEU A 64 15.52 -6.05 9.86
C LEU A 64 15.42 -4.52 9.86
N LEU A 65 15.19 -3.91 11.03
CA LEU A 65 15.25 -2.45 11.21
C LEU A 65 16.61 -1.87 10.81
N SER A 66 17.71 -2.42 11.33
CA SER A 66 19.06 -1.97 10.94
C SER A 66 19.37 -2.12 9.46
N ARG A 67 18.81 -3.14 8.79
CA ARG A 67 18.95 -3.29 7.33
C ARG A 67 18.06 -2.29 6.57
N LEU A 68 16.85 -2.02 7.07
CA LEU A 68 15.96 -1.00 6.51
C LEU A 68 16.59 0.39 6.61
N GLU A 69 17.16 0.74 7.77
CA GLU A 69 17.87 2.00 8.00
C GLU A 69 19.07 2.16 7.06
N GLN A 70 19.85 1.10 6.85
CA GLN A 70 20.97 1.11 5.90
C GLN A 70 20.49 1.30 4.46
N CYS A 71 19.40 0.64 4.06
CA CYS A 71 18.81 0.82 2.74
C CYS A 71 18.25 2.23 2.55
N LEU A 72 17.46 2.76 3.49
CA LEU A 72 16.94 4.13 3.38
C LEU A 72 18.05 5.18 3.37
N HIS A 73 19.12 4.98 4.14
CA HIS A 73 20.26 5.89 4.18
C HIS A 73 21.03 5.91 2.84
N THR A 74 21.16 4.78 2.14
CA THR A 74 21.83 4.76 0.83
C THR A 74 21.00 5.40 -0.28
N GLU A 75 19.66 5.32 -0.23
CA GLU A 75 18.79 5.89 -1.25
C GLU A 75 18.58 7.41 -1.09
N LEU A 76 18.77 7.93 0.14
CA LEU A 76 18.74 9.37 0.43
C LEU A 76 20.11 10.04 0.37
N ALA A 77 21.17 9.30 0.04
CA ALA A 77 22.48 9.89 -0.21
C ALA A 77 22.39 10.68 -1.53
N PRO A 78 22.41 12.02 -1.53
CA PRO A 78 22.54 12.76 -2.76
C PRO A 78 23.87 12.33 -3.39
N GLY A 79 23.84 11.95 -4.67
CA GLY A 79 24.99 11.50 -5.42
C GLY A 79 26.25 12.28 -5.05
N GLY A 80 27.16 11.61 -4.35
CA GLY A 80 28.52 12.06 -4.18
C GLY A 80 29.26 11.82 -5.50
N ASP A 81 29.31 12.85 -6.34
CA ASP A 81 30.40 13.03 -7.29
C ASP A 81 31.71 12.98 -6.51
N GLY A 82 32.62 12.09 -6.90
CA GLY A 82 33.83 11.81 -6.12
C GLY A 82 34.76 10.79 -6.75
N SER A 83 35.25 11.13 -7.95
CA SER A 83 36.56 10.80 -8.56
C SER A 83 37.26 9.46 -8.26
N ALA A 84 37.53 8.74 -9.34
CA ALA A 84 38.85 8.16 -9.60
C ALA A 84 39.21 8.37 -11.08
#